data_AF-A0A7K2WPE6-F1
#
_entry.id   AF-A0A7K2WPE6-F1
#
_cell.length_a   1.000
_cell.length_b   1.000
_cell.length_c   1.000
_cell.angle_alpha   90.00
_cell.angle_beta   90.00
_cell.angle_gamma   90.00
#
_symmetry.space_group_name_H-M   'P 1'
#
loop_
_entity.id
_entity.type
_entity.pdbx_description
1 polymer ?
#
loop_
_entity_poly.entity_id
_entity_poly.type
_entity_poly.pdbx_seq_one_letter_code
_entity_poly.pdbx_strand_id
1 'polypeptide(L)'
;MGRPGAGRREDGFTPRASGRRSVRRIEGLLLGLAAGDAAGWPAARHRAARMPEWTRRLTRELDTFAEQNATTTLPVPIALNQPPEPLRLGPSDDAEWAAFAAEAVLTAAGDLFHGLGADRRMRAAVDLAWNSLASEIAAAADRAPEVESAVLPLRARISVRAGLGNLATGLRPPATGHDNPHYFDDAACVRAVVLAVVHPGDPAAAAEL
;
A
#
# COMPACT_ATOMS: atom_id res chain seq x y z
N MET A 1 18.94 39.10 56.35
CA MET A 1 17.61 39.30 55.72
C MET A 1 17.84 39.27 54.21
N GLY A 2 17.67 38.16 53.48
CA GLY A 2 16.44 37.40 53.28
C GLY A 2 15.76 37.86 51.99
N ARG A 3 16.11 37.27 50.83
CA ARG A 3 15.44 37.51 49.53
C ARG A 3 13.96 37.09 49.60
N PRO A 4 13.10 37.70 48.77
CA PRO A 4 12.39 36.89 47.76
C PRO A 4 12.47 37.59 46.39
N GLY A 5 12.39 36.95 45.24
CA GLY A 5 11.81 35.66 44.89
C GLY A 5 11.15 35.87 43.53
N ALA A 6 11.49 35.03 42.56
CA ALA A 6 11.17 35.20 41.14
C ALA A 6 9.66 35.18 40.84
N GLY A 7 9.25 36.01 39.87
CA GLY A 7 8.02 35.79 39.11
C GLY A 7 8.38 35.36 37.70
N ARG A 8 8.79 34.10 37.51
CA ARG A 8 8.75 33.48 36.18
C ARG A 8 7.28 33.35 35.81
N ARG A 9 6.87 34.00 34.72
CA ARG A 9 5.63 33.64 34.04
C ARG A 9 5.86 32.25 33.43
N GLU A 10 5.19 31.25 33.98
CA GLU A 10 5.03 29.97 33.32
C GLU A 10 4.12 30.19 32.12
N ASP A 11 4.72 30.39 30.95
CA ASP A 11 4.01 30.24 29.69
C ASP A 11 3.63 28.77 29.56
N GLY A 12 2.35 28.49 29.88
CA GLY A 12 1.74 27.19 29.71
C GLY A 12 1.80 26.77 28.24
N PHE A 13 2.78 25.94 27.91
CA PHE A 13 2.81 25.22 26.64
C PHE A 13 1.64 24.25 26.61
N THR A 14 0.55 24.62 25.95
CA THR A 14 -0.56 23.71 25.65
C THR A 14 -0.20 22.83 24.44
N PRO A 15 0.13 21.52 24.59
CA PRO A 15 0.59 20.68 23.48
C PRO A 15 -0.54 20.09 22.62
N ARG A 16 -1.82 20.43 22.88
CA ARG A 16 -2.95 19.61 22.40
C ARG A 16 -3.52 19.97 21.02
N ALA A 17 -3.32 21.19 20.53
CA ALA A 17 -3.95 21.67 19.29
C ALA A 17 -3.18 21.30 18.01
N SER A 18 -1.85 21.16 18.07
CA SER A 18 -1.01 20.71 16.94
C SER A 18 -1.17 19.21 16.70
N GLY A 19 -1.10 18.39 17.76
CA GLY A 19 -1.26 16.94 17.67
C GLY A 19 -2.63 16.52 17.10
N ARG A 20 -3.73 17.11 17.60
CA ARG A 20 -5.08 16.84 17.08
C ARG A 20 -5.30 17.27 15.62
N ARG A 21 -4.57 18.27 15.13
CA ARG A 21 -4.59 18.66 13.71
C ARG A 21 -3.78 17.69 12.86
N SER A 22 -2.66 17.19 13.38
CA SER A 22 -1.86 16.16 12.71
C SER A 22 -2.65 14.87 12.51
N VAL A 23 -3.29 14.36 13.58
CA VAL A 23 -4.10 13.13 13.53
C VAL A 23 -5.21 13.22 12.48
N ARG A 24 -5.97 14.33 12.46
CA ARG A 24 -7.03 14.53 11.46
C ARG A 24 -6.53 14.59 10.01
N ARG A 25 -5.30 15.09 9.79
CA ARG A 25 -4.71 15.10 8.44
C ARG A 25 -4.27 13.71 8.01
N ILE A 26 -3.69 12.92 8.91
CA ILE A 26 -3.32 11.53 8.65
C ILE A 26 -4.57 10.71 8.35
N GLU A 27 -5.61 10.86 9.16
CA GLU A 27 -6.91 10.21 8.92
C GLU A 27 -7.49 10.59 7.55
N GLY A 28 -7.54 11.89 7.23
CA GLY A 28 -8.00 12.36 5.93
C GLY A 28 -7.17 11.85 4.76
N LEU A 29 -5.85 11.72 4.92
CA LEU A 29 -4.94 11.16 3.93
C LEU A 29 -5.23 9.67 3.68
N LEU A 30 -5.40 8.87 4.72
CA LEU A 30 -5.69 7.43 4.59
C LEU A 30 -7.09 7.19 4.01
N LEU A 31 -8.09 7.93 4.48
CA LEU A 31 -9.45 7.86 3.93
C LEU A 31 -9.52 8.34 2.49
N GLY A 32 -8.79 9.41 2.16
CA GLY A 32 -8.69 9.93 0.79
C GLY A 32 -8.05 8.95 -0.17
N LEU A 33 -6.96 8.29 0.24
CA LEU A 33 -6.31 7.22 -0.53
C LEU A 33 -7.29 6.07 -0.78
N ALA A 34 -7.94 5.55 0.26
CA ALA A 34 -8.87 4.44 0.13
C ALA A 34 -10.11 4.79 -0.72
N ALA A 35 -10.63 6.02 -0.60
CA ALA A 35 -11.73 6.50 -1.41
C ALA A 35 -11.33 6.67 -2.89
N GLY A 36 -10.13 7.21 -3.14
CA GLY A 36 -9.57 7.38 -4.48
C GLY A 36 -9.33 6.04 -5.17
N ASP A 37 -8.71 5.09 -4.47
CA ASP A 37 -8.55 3.71 -4.94
C ASP A 37 -9.91 3.09 -5.28
N ALA A 38 -10.86 3.11 -4.34
CA ALA A 38 -12.18 2.51 -4.52
C ALA A 38 -13.00 3.10 -5.69
N ALA A 39 -12.82 4.39 -5.97
CA ALA A 39 -13.46 5.09 -7.08
C ALA A 39 -12.72 4.94 -8.41
N GLY A 40 -11.47 4.45 -8.38
CA GLY A 40 -10.63 4.29 -9.55
C GLY A 40 -11.11 3.18 -10.48
N TRP A 41 -10.85 3.37 -11.78
CA TRP A 41 -11.07 2.33 -12.80
C TRP A 41 -10.37 0.99 -12.49
N PRO A 42 -9.12 0.96 -11.98
CA PRO A 42 -8.47 -0.29 -11.61
C PRO A 42 -9.25 -1.08 -10.56
N ALA A 43 -9.86 -0.42 -9.57
CA ALA A 43 -10.60 -1.12 -8.52
C ALA A 43 -11.79 -1.91 -9.05
N ALA A 44 -12.59 -1.34 -9.96
CA ALA A 44 -13.68 -2.06 -10.61
C ALA A 44 -13.17 -3.30 -11.36
N ARG A 45 -12.03 -3.17 -12.09
CA ARG A 45 -11.42 -4.28 -12.83
C ARG A 45 -10.83 -5.35 -11.91
N HIS A 46 -10.16 -4.97 -10.83
CA HIS A 46 -9.60 -5.89 -9.83
C HIS A 46 -10.71 -6.65 -9.11
N ARG A 47 -11.79 -5.96 -8.74
CA ARG A 47 -12.93 -6.56 -8.03
C ARG A 47 -13.78 -7.45 -8.94
N ALA A 48 -13.75 -7.23 -10.26
CA ALA A 48 -14.36 -8.14 -11.23
C ALA A 48 -13.77 -9.57 -11.16
N ALA A 49 -12.60 -9.78 -10.56
CA ALA A 49 -12.07 -11.12 -10.27
C ALA A 49 -12.97 -11.94 -9.33
N ARG A 50 -13.83 -11.28 -8.55
CA ARG A 50 -14.85 -11.91 -7.69
C ARG A 50 -16.15 -12.25 -8.44
N MET A 51 -16.26 -11.84 -9.70
CA MET A 51 -17.38 -12.23 -10.58
C MET A 51 -17.07 -13.57 -11.28
N PRO A 52 -18.09 -14.28 -11.77
CA PRO A 52 -17.89 -15.47 -12.60
C PRO A 52 -16.96 -15.19 -13.78
N GLU A 53 -16.07 -16.13 -14.09
CA GLU A 53 -15.02 -15.96 -15.10
C GLU A 53 -15.54 -15.48 -16.46
N TRP A 54 -16.70 -15.98 -16.90
CA TRP A 54 -17.28 -15.64 -18.19
C TRP A 54 -17.57 -14.13 -18.33
N THR A 55 -17.90 -13.43 -17.25
CA THR A 55 -18.13 -11.96 -17.27
C THR A 55 -16.85 -11.20 -17.60
N ARG A 56 -15.71 -11.67 -17.07
CA ARG A 56 -14.37 -11.13 -17.35
C ARG A 56 -13.95 -11.45 -18.78
N ARG A 57 -14.26 -12.66 -19.27
CA ARG A 57 -14.02 -13.04 -20.66
C ARG A 57 -14.79 -12.16 -21.64
N LEU A 58 -16.09 -11.97 -21.39
CA LEU A 58 -16.96 -11.11 -22.20
C LEU A 58 -16.44 -9.66 -22.25
N THR A 59 -15.99 -9.12 -21.12
CA THR A 59 -15.41 -7.75 -21.09
C THR A 59 -14.20 -7.64 -22.02
N ARG A 60 -13.33 -8.66 -22.07
CA ARG A 60 -12.17 -8.69 -22.99
C ARG A 60 -12.59 -8.86 -24.45
N GLU A 61 -13.56 -9.72 -24.73
CA GLU A 61 -14.10 -9.91 -26.08
C GLU A 61 -14.70 -8.60 -26.63
N LEU A 62 -15.44 -7.84 -25.81
CA LEU A 62 -15.98 -6.54 -26.17
C LEU A 62 -14.89 -5.48 -26.41
N ASP A 63 -13.79 -5.54 -25.66
CA ASP A 63 -12.64 -4.63 -25.79
C ASP A 63 -11.93 -4.86 -27.12
N THR A 64 -11.65 -6.12 -27.45
CA THR A 64 -11.13 -6.52 -28.75
C THR A 64 -12.08 -6.15 -29.88
N PHE A 65 -13.39 -6.35 -29.71
CA PHE A 65 -14.38 -5.93 -30.71
C PHE A 65 -14.33 -4.42 -30.92
N ALA A 66 -14.29 -3.62 -29.85
CA ALA A 66 -14.28 -2.18 -29.95
C ALA A 66 -13.05 -1.65 -30.69
N GLU A 67 -11.86 -2.22 -30.39
CA GLU A 67 -10.60 -1.92 -31.07
C GLU A 67 -10.67 -2.26 -32.57
N GLN A 68 -11.09 -3.49 -32.91
CA GLN A 68 -11.12 -3.97 -34.30
C GLN A 68 -12.15 -3.25 -35.17
N ASN A 69 -13.23 -2.76 -34.58
CA ASN A 69 -14.33 -2.10 -35.30
C ASN A 69 -14.30 -0.58 -35.19
N ALA A 70 -13.21 0.00 -34.65
CA ALA A 70 -13.06 1.44 -34.44
C ALA A 70 -14.26 2.08 -33.71
N THR A 71 -14.83 1.36 -32.74
CA THR A 71 -15.94 1.89 -31.93
C THR A 71 -15.40 2.55 -30.67
N THR A 72 -16.02 3.65 -30.24
CA THR A 72 -15.62 4.38 -29.03
C THR A 72 -16.23 3.82 -27.75
N THR A 73 -16.95 2.69 -27.82
CA THR A 73 -17.54 2.04 -26.65
C THR A 73 -16.42 1.57 -25.72
N LEU A 74 -16.46 1.95 -24.45
CA LEU A 74 -15.51 1.51 -23.43
C LEU A 74 -16.13 0.35 -22.63
N PRO A 75 -15.67 -0.90 -22.81
CA PRO A 75 -16.19 -2.02 -22.06
C PRO A 75 -15.80 -1.92 -20.59
N VAL A 76 -16.82 -1.83 -19.74
CA VAL A 76 -16.66 -1.82 -18.28
C VAL A 76 -16.98 -3.21 -17.72
N PRO A 77 -16.47 -3.58 -16.53
CA PRO A 77 -16.94 -4.78 -15.85
C PRO A 77 -18.46 -4.77 -15.67
N ILE A 78 -19.12 -5.84 -16.09
CA ILE A 78 -20.59 -5.98 -16.02
C ILE A 78 -20.99 -7.19 -15.17
N ALA A 79 -22.09 -7.04 -14.42
CA ALA A 79 -22.64 -8.13 -13.65
C ALA A 79 -23.50 -9.08 -14.50
N LEU A 80 -24.26 -8.55 -15.45
CA LEU A 80 -25.18 -9.26 -16.36
C LEU A 80 -25.92 -10.46 -15.70
N ASN A 81 -27.05 -10.16 -15.06
CA ASN A 81 -27.89 -11.12 -14.33
C ASN A 81 -27.18 -11.82 -13.14
N GLN A 82 -26.00 -11.33 -12.72
CA GLN A 82 -25.34 -11.73 -11.49
C GLN A 82 -25.52 -10.67 -10.40
N PRO A 83 -25.34 -11.05 -9.11
CA PRO A 83 -25.32 -10.08 -8.02
C PRO A 83 -24.24 -9.00 -8.23
N PRO A 84 -24.57 -7.70 -8.16
CA PRO A 84 -23.64 -6.61 -8.49
C PRO A 84 -22.70 -6.24 -7.33
N GLU A 85 -22.83 -6.84 -6.15
CA GLU A 85 -22.06 -6.54 -4.94
C GLU A 85 -20.55 -6.47 -5.17
N PRO A 86 -19.93 -7.38 -5.95
CA PRO A 86 -18.49 -7.29 -6.21
C PRO A 86 -18.10 -6.02 -6.97
N LEU A 87 -18.96 -5.50 -7.83
CA LEU A 87 -18.70 -4.32 -8.65
C LEU A 87 -19.03 -2.99 -7.97
N ARG A 88 -19.61 -3.03 -6.76
CA ARG A 88 -19.76 -1.82 -5.94
C ARG A 88 -18.40 -1.24 -5.59
N LEU A 89 -18.34 0.08 -5.40
CA LEU A 89 -17.14 0.78 -4.95
C LEU A 89 -16.57 0.10 -3.71
N GLY A 90 -15.26 -0.08 -3.71
CA GLY A 90 -14.53 -0.58 -2.57
C GLY A 90 -13.07 -0.81 -2.89
N PRO A 91 -12.27 -1.12 -1.86
CA PRO A 91 -10.81 -1.13 -1.97
C PRO A 91 -10.30 -2.14 -2.99
N SER A 92 -9.15 -1.81 -3.57
CA SER A 92 -8.36 -2.65 -4.45
C SER A 92 -6.94 -2.85 -3.87
N ASP A 93 -5.96 -3.15 -4.71
CA ASP A 93 -4.59 -3.43 -4.28
C ASP A 93 -3.94 -2.20 -3.64
N ASP A 94 -4.23 -0.98 -4.10
CA ASP A 94 -3.65 0.24 -3.52
C ASP A 94 -3.97 0.39 -2.03
N ALA A 95 -5.22 0.16 -1.63
CA ALA A 95 -5.60 0.14 -0.22
C ALA A 95 -4.95 -1.02 0.55
N GLU A 96 -4.80 -2.20 -0.05
CA GLU A 96 -4.09 -3.35 0.55
C GLU A 96 -2.62 -3.00 0.83
N TRP A 97 -1.93 -2.39 -0.15
CA TRP A 97 -0.53 -2.00 -0.01
C TRP A 97 -0.32 -0.80 0.91
N ALA A 98 -1.29 0.11 0.99
CA ALA A 98 -1.30 1.18 1.97
C ALA A 98 -1.44 0.63 3.40
N ALA A 99 -2.33 -0.36 3.59
CA ALA A 99 -2.49 -1.04 4.88
C ALA A 99 -1.21 -1.79 5.27
N PHE A 100 -0.58 -2.52 4.33
CA PHE A 100 0.72 -3.16 4.55
C PHE A 100 1.81 -2.19 5.02
N ALA A 101 1.89 -0.99 4.40
CA ALA A 101 2.82 0.04 4.84
C ALA A 101 2.47 0.61 6.23
N ALA A 102 1.18 0.77 6.53
CA ALA A 102 0.73 1.25 7.83
C ALA A 102 1.07 0.26 8.96
N GLU A 103 0.95 -1.05 8.70
CA GLU A 103 1.38 -2.09 9.64
C GLU A 103 2.88 -1.99 9.95
N ALA A 104 3.73 -1.77 8.94
CA ALA A 104 5.16 -1.56 9.16
C ALA A 104 5.43 -0.32 10.04
N VAL A 105 4.67 0.77 9.86
CA VAL A 105 4.76 1.98 10.71
C VAL A 105 4.38 1.64 12.16
N LEU A 106 3.32 0.86 12.36
CA LEU A 106 2.90 0.41 13.69
C LEU A 106 3.95 -0.51 14.33
N THR A 107 4.55 -1.42 13.57
CA THR A 107 5.66 -2.27 14.04
C THR A 107 6.88 -1.45 14.47
N ALA A 108 7.25 -0.42 13.70
CA ALA A 108 8.35 0.49 14.04
C ALA A 108 8.09 1.29 15.33
N ALA A 109 6.83 1.65 15.58
CA ALA A 109 6.40 2.34 16.78
C ALA A 109 6.28 1.44 18.02
N GLY A 110 6.20 0.12 17.83
CA GLY A 110 6.12 -0.88 18.89
C GLY A 110 7.46 -1.21 19.56
N ASP A 111 7.43 -2.23 20.41
CA ASP A 111 8.55 -2.59 21.29
C ASP A 111 9.68 -3.37 20.59
N LEU A 112 9.39 -4.01 19.45
CA LEU A 112 10.29 -4.93 18.75
C LEU A 112 11.65 -4.30 18.43
N PHE A 113 11.65 -3.01 18.07
CA PHE A 113 12.85 -2.29 17.68
C PHE A 113 13.22 -1.15 18.65
N HIS A 114 12.69 -1.12 19.87
CA HIS A 114 12.85 0.01 20.80
C HIS A 114 14.32 0.40 21.10
N GLY A 115 15.27 -0.53 20.95
CA GLY A 115 16.71 -0.28 21.11
C GLY A 115 17.38 0.47 19.94
N LEU A 116 16.67 0.72 18.84
CA LEU A 116 17.17 1.45 17.68
C LEU A 116 16.69 2.91 17.67
N GLY A 117 17.47 3.80 17.03
CA GLY A 117 17.02 5.16 16.70
C GLY A 117 15.79 5.14 15.78
N ALA A 118 14.96 6.19 15.82
CA ALA A 118 13.66 6.25 15.12
C ALA A 118 13.74 5.85 13.63
N ASP A 119 14.66 6.43 12.87
CA ASP A 119 14.80 6.14 11.43
C ASP A 119 15.21 4.67 11.19
N ARG A 120 16.09 4.14 12.04
CA ARG A 120 16.51 2.73 11.96
C ARG A 120 15.38 1.77 12.31
N ARG A 121 14.48 2.14 13.24
CA ARG A 121 13.28 1.36 13.56
C ARG A 121 12.37 1.23 12.34
N MET A 122 12.13 2.34 11.65
CA MET A 122 11.28 2.35 10.47
C MET A 122 11.88 1.49 9.35
N ARG A 123 13.16 1.66 9.03
CA ARG A 123 13.85 0.83 8.03
C ARG A 123 13.84 -0.66 8.39
N ALA A 124 14.09 -1.00 9.66
CA ALA A 124 14.05 -2.38 10.13
C ALA A 124 12.65 -3.00 10.03
N ALA A 125 11.59 -2.23 10.34
CA ALA A 125 10.21 -2.70 10.21
C ALA A 125 9.79 -2.91 8.76
N VAL A 126 10.19 -2.02 7.84
CA VAL A 126 9.96 -2.22 6.40
C VAL A 126 10.69 -3.47 5.92
N ASP A 127 11.99 -3.60 6.23
CA ASP A 127 12.77 -4.78 5.84
C ASP A 127 12.14 -6.07 6.36
N LEU A 128 11.75 -6.10 7.64
CA LEU A 128 11.05 -7.25 8.23
C LEU A 128 9.76 -7.59 7.47
N ALA A 129 8.87 -6.61 7.26
CA ALA A 129 7.59 -6.84 6.61
C ALA A 129 7.74 -7.42 5.20
N TRP A 130 8.68 -6.89 4.42
CA TRP A 130 8.94 -7.36 3.05
C TRP A 130 9.57 -8.76 3.01
N ASN A 131 10.56 -9.04 3.87
CA ASN A 131 11.18 -10.37 3.93
C ASN A 131 10.18 -11.43 4.43
N SER A 132 9.31 -11.07 5.38
CA SER A 132 8.23 -11.94 5.84
C SER A 132 7.25 -12.27 4.71
N LEU A 133 6.78 -11.26 3.98
CA LEU A 133 5.86 -11.47 2.85
C LEU A 133 6.50 -12.29 1.72
N ALA A 134 7.77 -12.04 1.40
CA ALA A 134 8.49 -12.84 0.41
C ALA A 134 8.62 -14.32 0.84
N SER A 135 8.87 -14.56 2.13
CA SER A 135 8.92 -15.91 2.70
C SER A 135 7.56 -16.61 2.64
N GLU A 136 6.47 -15.90 2.94
CA GLU A 136 5.11 -16.45 2.83
C GLU A 136 4.75 -16.83 1.39
N ILE A 137 5.14 -15.99 0.42
CA ILE A 137 4.95 -16.26 -1.00
C ILE A 137 5.75 -17.48 -1.46
N ALA A 138 7.02 -17.58 -1.06
CA ALA A 138 7.86 -18.73 -1.36
C ALA A 138 7.23 -20.02 -0.80
N ALA A 139 6.81 -19.99 0.47
CA ALA A 139 6.14 -21.12 1.11
C ALA A 139 4.79 -21.48 0.46
N ALA A 140 4.06 -20.50 -0.08
CA ALA A 140 2.83 -20.75 -0.82
C ALA A 140 3.10 -21.42 -2.17
N ALA A 141 4.16 -21.01 -2.86
CA ALA A 141 4.60 -21.62 -4.12
C ALA A 141 5.08 -23.07 -3.90
N ASP A 142 5.88 -23.32 -2.87
CA ASP A 142 6.40 -24.66 -2.56
C ASP A 142 5.30 -25.69 -2.23
N ARG A 143 4.15 -25.22 -1.72
CA ARG A 143 3.00 -26.08 -1.39
C ARG A 143 2.09 -26.34 -2.60
N ALA A 144 2.18 -25.53 -3.64
CA ALA A 144 1.29 -25.62 -4.79
C ALA A 144 1.72 -26.75 -5.74
N PRO A 145 0.77 -27.48 -6.36
CA PRO A 145 1.11 -28.50 -7.36
C PRO A 145 1.82 -27.90 -8.59
N GLU A 146 1.47 -26.67 -8.96
CA GLU A 146 2.17 -25.84 -9.94
C GLU A 146 2.37 -24.44 -9.35
N VAL A 147 3.47 -23.76 -9.71
CA VAL A 147 3.77 -22.43 -9.16
C VAL A 147 2.65 -21.43 -9.49
N GLU A 148 2.06 -21.54 -10.68
CA GLU A 148 0.97 -20.70 -11.17
C GLU A 148 -0.34 -20.93 -10.42
N SER A 149 -0.52 -22.07 -9.75
CA SER A 149 -1.72 -22.39 -8.98
C SER A 149 -1.61 -21.98 -7.50
N ALA A 150 -0.49 -21.39 -7.09
CA ALA A 150 -0.27 -20.91 -5.73
C ALA A 150 -1.27 -19.82 -5.32
N VAL A 151 -1.90 -20.00 -4.16
CA VAL A 151 -2.77 -18.98 -3.53
C VAL A 151 -1.89 -18.04 -2.72
N LEU A 152 -1.69 -16.84 -3.25
CA LEU A 152 -0.81 -15.83 -2.67
C LEU A 152 -1.57 -14.94 -1.67
N PRO A 153 -0.92 -14.46 -0.59
CA PRO A 153 -1.59 -13.72 0.49
C PRO A 153 -2.08 -12.33 0.07
N LEU A 154 -1.40 -11.70 -0.91
CA LEU A 154 -1.71 -10.36 -1.40
C LEU A 154 -1.63 -10.32 -2.92
N ARG A 155 -2.56 -9.55 -3.51
CA ARG A 155 -2.49 -9.14 -4.91
C ARG A 155 -1.38 -8.11 -5.07
N ALA A 156 -0.70 -8.16 -6.20
CA ALA A 156 0.44 -7.30 -6.44
C ALA A 156 0.51 -6.91 -7.91
N ARG A 157 0.94 -5.69 -8.15
CA ARG A 157 1.39 -5.25 -9.47
C ARG A 157 2.63 -6.04 -9.89
N ILE A 158 2.90 -6.09 -11.20
CA ILE A 158 3.96 -6.92 -11.77
C ILE A 158 5.32 -6.60 -11.14
N SER A 159 5.64 -5.30 -10.98
CA SER A 159 6.87 -4.83 -10.34
C SER A 159 7.06 -5.42 -8.94
N VAL A 160 6.01 -5.36 -8.11
CA VAL A 160 6.03 -5.79 -6.72
C VAL A 160 6.11 -7.31 -6.64
N ARG A 161 5.39 -8.03 -7.52
CA ARG A 161 5.48 -9.50 -7.58
C ARG A 161 6.88 -9.95 -7.96
N ALA A 162 7.48 -9.34 -8.98
CA ALA A 162 8.82 -9.67 -9.42
C ALA A 162 9.87 -9.29 -8.35
N GLY A 163 9.72 -8.15 -7.67
CA GLY A 163 10.58 -7.75 -6.55
C GLY A 163 10.51 -8.72 -5.36
N LEU A 164 9.31 -9.19 -4.99
CA LEU A 164 9.12 -10.21 -3.95
C LEU A 164 9.71 -11.56 -4.33
N GLY A 165 9.60 -11.95 -5.61
CA GLY A 165 10.24 -13.16 -6.13
C GLY A 165 11.76 -13.10 -6.01
N ASN A 166 12.36 -11.96 -6.36
CA ASN A 166 13.81 -11.73 -6.18
C ASN A 166 14.19 -11.74 -4.68
N LEU A 167 13.38 -11.15 -3.82
CA LEU A 167 13.65 -11.15 -2.38
C LEU A 167 13.57 -12.57 -1.80
N ALA A 168 12.61 -13.38 -2.25
CA ALA A 168 12.45 -14.78 -1.84
C ALA A 168 13.64 -15.66 -2.24
N THR A 169 14.35 -15.32 -3.33
CA THR A 169 15.59 -16.01 -3.73
C THR A 169 16.85 -15.46 -3.06
N GLY A 170 16.71 -14.52 -2.12
CA GLY A 170 17.80 -13.92 -1.35
C GLY A 170 18.47 -12.72 -2.02
N LEU A 171 17.95 -12.25 -3.16
CA LEU A 171 18.45 -11.01 -3.77
C LEU A 171 18.06 -9.80 -2.91
N ARG A 172 18.84 -8.73 -3.05
CA ARG A 172 18.70 -7.47 -2.31
C ARG A 172 18.58 -6.28 -3.27
N PRO A 173 18.14 -5.09 -2.82
CA PRO A 173 18.25 -3.89 -3.63
C PRO A 173 19.69 -3.71 -4.16
N PRO A 174 19.87 -3.22 -5.40
CA PRO A 174 18.84 -2.76 -6.33
C PRO A 174 18.10 -3.87 -7.12
N ALA A 175 18.51 -5.15 -7.03
CA ALA A 175 17.91 -6.26 -7.79
C ALA A 175 16.43 -6.52 -7.47
N THR A 176 15.99 -6.22 -6.25
CA THR A 176 14.57 -6.30 -5.85
C THR A 176 13.76 -5.04 -6.19
N GLY A 177 14.40 -4.04 -6.81
CA GLY A 177 13.82 -2.74 -7.13
C GLY A 177 14.20 -2.29 -8.54
N HIS A 178 15.08 -1.30 -8.65
CA HIS A 178 15.43 -0.63 -9.91
C HIS A 178 15.90 -1.59 -11.02
N ASP A 179 16.65 -2.64 -10.69
CA ASP A 179 17.16 -3.55 -11.72
C ASP A 179 16.12 -4.60 -12.15
N ASN A 180 14.94 -4.59 -11.52
CA ASN A 180 13.83 -5.42 -11.95
C ASN A 180 13.32 -4.93 -13.31
N PRO A 181 13.12 -5.80 -14.33
CA PRO A 181 12.64 -5.38 -15.65
C PRO A 181 11.30 -4.63 -15.63
N HIS A 182 10.50 -4.79 -14.57
CA HIS A 182 9.19 -4.16 -14.41
C HIS A 182 9.20 -3.03 -13.37
N TYR A 183 10.36 -2.41 -13.06
CA TYR A 183 10.46 -1.35 -12.05
C TYR A 183 9.63 -0.08 -12.37
N PHE A 184 9.19 0.08 -13.61
CA PHE A 184 8.50 1.27 -14.11
C PHE A 184 6.99 1.23 -13.81
N ASP A 185 6.61 1.40 -12.55
CA ASP A 185 5.22 1.69 -12.19
C ASP A 185 5.12 2.63 -10.98
N ASP A 186 3.89 2.96 -10.60
CA ASP A 186 3.54 3.81 -9.47
C ASP A 186 3.21 3.02 -8.18
N ALA A 187 3.57 1.72 -8.10
CA ALA A 187 3.25 0.87 -6.94
C ALA A 187 3.87 1.38 -5.62
N ALA A 188 4.99 2.10 -5.73
CA ALA A 188 5.64 2.71 -4.57
C ALA A 188 4.88 3.93 -4.03
N CYS A 189 4.15 4.65 -4.89
CA CYS A 189 3.53 5.93 -4.53
C CYS A 189 2.53 5.80 -3.37
N VAL A 190 1.66 4.79 -3.41
CA VAL A 190 0.63 4.57 -2.37
C VAL A 190 1.25 4.22 -1.01
N ARG A 191 2.38 3.49 -1.01
CA ARG A 191 3.12 3.17 0.22
C ARG A 191 3.92 4.35 0.74
N ALA A 192 4.54 5.13 -0.16
CA ALA A 192 5.29 6.33 0.19
C ALA A 192 4.40 7.38 0.90
N VAL A 193 3.15 7.54 0.44
CA VAL A 193 2.15 8.40 1.08
C VAL A 193 1.90 8.00 2.54
N VAL A 194 1.85 6.70 2.83
CA VAL A 194 1.70 6.18 4.20
C VAL A 194 2.98 6.36 4.99
N LEU A 195 4.15 6.06 4.42
CA LEU A 195 5.44 6.22 5.11
C LEU A 195 5.74 7.68 5.48
N ALA A 196 5.26 8.65 4.68
CA ALA A 196 5.43 10.08 4.97
C ALA A 196 4.79 10.52 6.30
N VAL A 197 3.84 9.74 6.87
CA VAL A 197 3.23 10.05 8.17
C VAL A 197 4.23 9.96 9.34
N VAL A 198 5.38 9.32 9.11
CA VAL A 198 6.50 9.24 10.09
C VAL A 198 7.15 10.62 10.30
N HIS A 199 7.13 11.49 9.29
CA HIS A 199 7.72 12.84 9.33
C HIS A 199 6.66 13.92 9.03
N PRO A 200 5.65 14.11 9.89
CA PRO A 200 4.52 14.98 9.59
C PRO A 200 4.95 16.45 9.52
N GLY A 201 4.85 17.04 8.33
CA GLY A 201 5.22 18.43 8.07
C GLY A 201 6.71 18.63 7.72
N ASP A 202 7.48 17.55 7.58
CA ASP A 202 8.87 17.57 7.15
C ASP A 202 9.06 16.73 5.87
N PRO A 203 8.83 17.32 4.68
CA PRO A 203 8.92 16.60 3.42
C PRO A 203 10.36 16.17 3.08
N ALA A 204 11.38 16.86 3.59
CA ALA A 204 12.77 16.50 3.33
C ALA A 204 13.14 15.23 4.10
N ALA A 205 12.82 15.16 5.40
CA ALA A 205 13.02 13.94 6.17
C ALA A 205 12.17 12.77 5.64
N ALA A 206 10.94 13.03 5.17
CA ALA A 206 10.11 12.01 4.55
C ALA A 206 10.71 11.44 3.25
N ALA A 207 11.40 12.27 2.46
CA ALA A 207 12.02 11.85 1.20
C ALA A 207 13.30 11.04 1.39
N GLU A 208 14.01 11.24 2.51
CA GLU A 208 15.24 10.52 2.85
C GLU A 208 14.98 9.13 3.47
N LEU A 209 13.75 8.84 3.90
CA LEU A 209 13.35 7.55 4.47
C LEU A 209 13.43 6.41 3.44
#